data_AF-A0A5C3KL19-F1
#
_entry.id   AF-A0A5C3KL19-F1
#
_cell.length_a   1.000
_cell.length_b   1.000
_cell.length_c   1.000
_cell.angle_alpha   90.00
_cell.angle_beta   90.00
_cell.angle_gamma   90.00
#
_symmetry.space_group_name_H-M   'P 1'
#
loop_
_entity.id
_entity.type
_entity.pdbx_description
1 polymer ?
#
loop_
_entity_poly.entity_id
_entity_poly.type
_entity_poly.pdbx_seq_one_letter_code
_entity_poly.pdbx_strand_id
1 'polypeptide(L)'
;MSDPGSSTTETQVVEAPKKPMKEVHFKGESRLLKVCHWCYEKQKPGVKPYQACGQCKEVIYCSKACQRASWPFHKTSCRLNAETLKSGQISDPVMAQLIATFKRWHTGHLEVFKHAAICALDLGRNPANLENGYLFIQIKPKDDIDQLPMKRKFRVVTGIVLTEAEAGKILDRFVGDGGKPIFDSSKEESEFLKKKGGLGICTVIMIMQNLWEVVKIILPTPRDTTLRQMLNNWGDDWVWHLSAAVDVV
;
A
#
# COMPACT_ATOMS: atom_id res chain seq x y z
N MET A 1 74.25 4.37 21.48
CA MET A 1 73.52 5.63 21.72
C MET A 1 72.20 5.48 21.00
N SER A 2 71.14 5.20 21.75
CA SER A 2 69.87 4.67 21.25
C SER A 2 68.78 5.74 21.36
N ASP A 3 67.87 5.76 20.38
CA ASP A 3 66.76 6.70 20.15
C ASP A 3 65.92 7.08 21.39
N PRO A 4 65.46 8.33 21.52
CA PRO A 4 64.30 8.67 22.34
C PRO A 4 63.01 8.58 21.50
N GLY A 5 62.15 7.63 21.89
CA GLY A 5 60.87 7.34 21.26
C GLY A 5 59.86 8.49 21.35
N SER A 6 59.20 8.74 20.22
CA SER A 6 58.04 9.62 20.06
C SER A 6 56.81 9.02 20.75
N SER A 7 56.28 9.70 21.76
CA SER A 7 55.02 9.38 22.43
C SER A 7 53.85 9.90 21.59
N THR A 8 53.10 8.99 20.96
CA THR A 8 51.80 9.29 20.35
C THR A 8 50.69 9.03 21.37
N THR A 9 50.07 10.09 21.86
CA THR A 9 48.82 10.03 22.64
C THR A 9 47.66 9.61 21.73
N GLU A 10 47.23 8.36 21.86
CA GLU A 10 46.01 7.83 21.25
C GLU A 10 44.79 8.44 21.97
N THR A 11 44.03 9.28 21.27
CA THR A 11 42.76 9.79 21.77
C THR A 11 41.70 8.73 21.55
N GLN A 12 41.28 8.05 22.62
CA GLN A 12 40.15 7.12 22.58
C GLN A 12 38.86 7.89 22.30
N VAL A 13 38.31 7.70 21.11
CA VAL A 13 36.96 8.15 20.76
C VAL A 13 35.98 7.26 21.49
N VAL A 14 35.37 7.79 22.56
CA VAL A 14 34.30 7.11 23.29
C VAL A 14 33.05 7.14 22.42
N GLU A 15 32.68 6.00 21.82
CA GLU A 15 31.41 5.88 21.08
C GLU A 15 30.23 6.09 22.04
N ALA A 16 29.38 7.07 21.70
CA ALA A 16 28.14 7.32 22.41
C ALA A 16 27.19 6.10 22.28
N PRO A 17 26.42 5.77 23.33
CA PRO A 17 25.57 4.59 23.31
C PRO A 17 24.44 4.75 22.29
N LYS A 18 24.40 3.86 21.28
CA LYS A 18 23.31 3.78 20.31
C LYS A 18 22.01 3.44 21.05
N LYS A 19 21.06 4.38 21.10
CA LYS A 19 19.71 4.12 21.65
C LYS A 19 19.10 2.90 20.96
N PRO A 20 18.44 1.99 21.70
CA PRO A 20 17.76 0.87 21.09
C PRO A 20 16.67 1.40 20.15
N MET A 21 16.78 0.99 18.90
CA MET A 21 15.93 1.47 17.82
C MET A 21 14.52 0.91 17.99
N LYS A 22 13.48 1.78 17.95
CA LYS A 22 12.09 1.33 18.09
C LYS A 22 11.71 0.43 16.92
N GLU A 23 11.14 -0.73 17.21
CA GLU A 23 10.57 -1.65 16.23
C GLU A 23 9.56 -0.93 15.33
N VAL A 24 9.77 -0.95 14.00
CA VAL A 24 8.89 -0.30 13.04
C VAL A 24 7.70 -1.23 12.75
N HIS A 25 6.54 -0.90 13.29
CA HIS A 25 5.30 -1.61 12.97
C HIS A 25 4.64 -1.06 11.71
N PHE A 26 4.60 -1.86 10.65
CA PHE A 26 3.86 -1.53 9.43
C PHE A 26 2.36 -1.47 9.70
N LYS A 27 1.72 -0.41 9.18
CA LYS A 27 0.27 -0.23 9.23
C LYS A 27 -0.25 -0.37 7.82
N GLY A 28 -1.09 -1.37 7.58
CA GLY A 28 -1.82 -1.51 6.33
C GLY A 28 -2.88 -0.42 6.19
N GLU A 29 -3.45 -0.34 4.99
CA GLU A 29 -4.41 0.69 4.59
C GLU A 29 -5.56 0.86 5.58
N SER A 30 -6.22 -0.24 5.98
CA SER A 30 -7.35 -0.20 6.91
C SER A 30 -7.01 0.49 8.24
N ARG A 31 -5.78 0.31 8.76
CA ARG A 31 -5.31 0.98 9.98
C ARG A 31 -5.05 2.46 9.79
N LEU A 32 -4.50 2.84 8.65
CA LEU A 32 -4.20 4.23 8.33
C LEU A 32 -5.49 5.03 8.07
N LEU A 33 -6.47 4.42 7.38
CA LEU A 33 -7.78 5.00 7.11
C LEU A 33 -8.77 4.90 8.29
N LYS A 34 -8.46 4.08 9.30
CA LYS A 34 -9.35 3.75 10.42
C LYS A 34 -10.68 3.17 9.92
N VAL A 35 -10.63 2.22 9.00
CA VAL A 35 -11.80 1.49 8.49
C VAL A 35 -11.67 0.01 8.81
N CYS A 36 -12.79 -0.71 8.88
CA CYS A 36 -12.76 -2.16 9.02
C CYS A 36 -12.21 -2.80 7.74
N HIS A 37 -11.25 -3.72 7.86
CA HIS A 37 -10.66 -4.39 6.71
C HIS A 37 -11.67 -5.24 5.92
N TRP A 38 -12.73 -5.73 6.57
CA TRP A 38 -13.75 -6.55 5.92
C TRP A 38 -14.94 -5.72 5.42
N CYS A 39 -15.59 -4.98 6.33
CA CYS A 39 -16.84 -4.31 6.00
C CYS A 39 -16.66 -2.85 5.57
N TYR A 40 -15.44 -2.32 5.66
CA TYR A 40 -15.07 -0.97 5.26
C TYR A 40 -15.77 0.18 6.02
N GLU A 41 -16.54 -0.16 7.07
CA GLU A 41 -17.12 0.82 7.98
C GLU A 41 -16.01 1.66 8.62
N LYS A 42 -16.21 2.98 8.68
CA LYS A 42 -15.25 3.89 9.29
C LYS A 42 -15.39 3.87 10.82
N GLN A 43 -14.26 3.82 11.50
CA GLN A 43 -14.25 3.95 12.96
C GLN A 43 -14.75 5.34 13.35
N LYS A 44 -15.86 5.36 14.09
CA LYS A 44 -16.45 6.60 14.59
C LYS A 44 -15.59 7.19 15.72
N PRO A 45 -15.46 8.52 15.83
CA PRO A 45 -14.85 9.14 17.00
C PRO A 45 -15.59 8.75 18.29
N GLY A 46 -14.86 8.60 19.40
CA GLY A 46 -15.45 8.31 20.72
C GLY A 46 -15.94 6.87 20.95
N VAL A 47 -15.92 5.99 19.95
CA VAL A 47 -16.25 4.56 20.14
C VAL A 47 -14.99 3.72 20.36
N LYS A 48 -15.17 2.51 20.89
CA LYS A 48 -14.06 1.55 21.10
C LYS A 48 -13.26 1.36 19.80
N PRO A 49 -11.92 1.49 19.83
CA PRO A 49 -11.10 1.28 18.66
C PRO A 49 -11.25 -0.12 18.06
N TYR A 50 -11.19 -0.18 16.73
CA TYR A 50 -11.17 -1.43 16.01
C TYR A 50 -9.93 -2.24 16.38
N GLN A 51 -10.08 -3.57 16.42
CA GLN A 51 -9.04 -4.46 16.91
C GLN A 51 -8.12 -4.89 15.78
N ALA A 52 -6.81 -4.77 15.98
CA ALA A 52 -5.84 -5.22 14.99
C ALA A 52 -5.80 -6.75 14.91
N CYS A 53 -5.49 -7.29 13.73
CA CYS A 53 -5.17 -8.71 13.59
C CYS A 53 -3.99 -9.05 14.52
N GLY A 54 -4.17 -10.04 15.40
CA GLY A 54 -3.14 -10.39 16.38
C GLY A 54 -1.84 -10.94 15.78
N GLN A 55 -1.91 -11.49 14.56
CA GLN A 55 -0.78 -12.10 13.88
C GLN A 55 0.03 -11.08 13.06
N CYS A 56 -0.57 -10.46 12.03
CA CYS A 56 0.15 -9.53 11.14
C CYS A 56 0.19 -8.09 11.68
N LYS A 57 -0.75 -7.69 12.55
CA LYS A 57 -0.92 -6.31 13.07
C LYS A 57 -1.14 -5.22 12.00
N GLU A 58 -1.29 -5.57 10.73
CA GLU A 58 -1.43 -4.60 9.64
C GLU A 58 -2.87 -4.16 9.38
N VAL A 59 -3.85 -5.02 9.68
CA VAL A 59 -5.27 -4.77 9.42
C VAL A 59 -6.08 -4.65 10.72
N ILE A 60 -7.21 -3.94 10.69
CA ILE A 60 -8.13 -3.78 11.83
C ILE A 60 -9.55 -4.21 11.50
N TYR A 61 -10.28 -4.68 12.51
CA TYR A 61 -11.66 -5.13 12.38
C TYR A 61 -12.57 -4.47 13.42
N CYS A 62 -13.78 -4.11 13.00
CA CYS A 62 -14.79 -3.56 13.91
C CYS A 62 -15.35 -4.60 14.89
N SER A 63 -15.27 -5.90 14.55
CA SER A 63 -15.78 -6.99 15.36
C SER A 63 -15.07 -8.32 15.07
N LYS A 64 -15.17 -9.28 16.00
CA LYS A 64 -14.72 -10.66 15.77
C LYS A 64 -15.46 -11.33 14.60
N ALA A 65 -16.71 -10.94 14.34
CA ALA A 65 -17.47 -11.45 13.20
C ALA A 65 -16.83 -11.02 11.87
N CYS A 66 -16.46 -9.74 11.73
CA CYS A 66 -15.75 -9.25 10.56
C CYS A 66 -14.36 -9.90 10.40
N GLN A 67 -13.64 -10.12 11.51
CA GLN A 67 -12.36 -10.83 11.45
C GLN A 67 -12.52 -12.28 10.94
N ARG A 68 -13.52 -13.02 11.44
CA ARG A 68 -13.80 -14.39 10.99
C ARG A 68 -14.26 -14.45 9.54
N ALA A 69 -15.11 -13.52 9.11
CA ALA A 69 -15.58 -13.43 7.72
C ALA A 69 -14.43 -13.11 6.74
N SER A 70 -13.48 -12.28 7.15
CA SER A 70 -12.29 -11.96 6.36
C SER A 70 -11.24 -13.08 6.35
N TRP A 71 -11.24 -13.99 7.33
CA TRP A 71 -10.15 -14.95 7.50
C TRP A 71 -9.85 -15.84 6.29
N PRO A 72 -10.84 -16.43 5.58
CA PRO A 72 -10.57 -17.23 4.37
C PRO A 72 -9.76 -16.48 3.32
N PHE A 73 -9.95 -15.15 3.24
CA PHE A 73 -9.35 -14.27 2.24
C PHE A 73 -8.10 -13.54 2.76
N HIS A 74 -8.01 -13.30 4.07
CA HIS A 74 -6.87 -12.63 4.70
C HIS A 74 -5.75 -13.60 5.06
N LYS A 75 -6.01 -14.91 5.27
CA LYS A 75 -5.03 -15.86 5.78
C LYS A 75 -3.69 -15.83 5.04
N THR A 76 -3.72 -15.82 3.70
CA THR A 76 -2.51 -15.79 2.87
C THR A 76 -1.73 -14.50 3.06
N SER A 77 -2.38 -13.33 2.91
CA SER A 77 -1.72 -12.03 3.10
C SER A 77 -1.26 -11.81 4.55
N CYS A 78 -2.02 -12.31 5.53
CA CYS A 78 -1.63 -12.32 6.94
C CYS A 78 -0.32 -13.07 7.15
N ARG A 79 -0.18 -14.26 6.54
CA ARG A 79 1.02 -15.08 6.65
C ARG A 79 2.21 -14.38 5.99
N LEU A 80 2.05 -13.88 4.76
CA LEU A 80 3.10 -13.16 4.05
C LEU A 80 3.58 -11.95 4.85
N ASN A 81 2.67 -11.10 5.33
CA ASN A 81 3.04 -9.90 6.08
C ASN A 81 3.67 -10.26 7.44
N ALA A 82 3.20 -11.33 8.10
CA ALA A 82 3.80 -11.82 9.33
C ALA A 82 5.18 -12.44 9.11
N GLU A 83 5.41 -13.10 7.96
CA GLU A 83 6.72 -13.62 7.56
C GLU A 83 7.69 -12.49 7.23
N THR A 84 7.26 -11.44 6.51
CA THR A 84 8.06 -10.23 6.27
C THR A 84 8.52 -9.58 7.58
N LEU A 85 7.68 -9.56 8.62
CA LEU A 85 8.04 -9.03 9.93
C LEU A 85 9.06 -9.93 10.67
N LYS A 86 8.97 -11.25 10.49
CA LYS A 86 9.81 -12.25 11.20
C LYS A 86 11.13 -12.55 10.51
N SER A 87 11.17 -12.50 9.18
CA SER A 87 12.32 -12.93 8.37
C SER A 87 13.49 -11.95 8.40
N GLY A 88 13.29 -10.73 8.92
CA GLY A 88 14.33 -9.70 8.90
C GLY A 88 14.75 -9.30 7.48
N GLN A 89 13.95 -9.64 6.45
CA GLN A 89 14.17 -9.16 5.08
C GLN A 89 14.11 -7.63 5.01
N ILE A 90 13.43 -7.00 5.98
CA ILE A 90 13.50 -5.58 6.27
C ILE A 90 14.20 -5.38 7.63
N SER A 91 15.44 -5.86 7.74
CA SER A 91 16.30 -5.64 8.92
C SER A 91 16.97 -4.28 8.88
N ASP A 92 17.12 -3.68 7.69
CA ASP A 92 17.65 -2.34 7.54
C ASP A 92 16.62 -1.30 8.08
N PRO A 93 16.98 -0.56 9.14
CA PRO A 93 16.19 0.54 9.68
C PRO A 93 15.72 1.55 8.65
N VAL A 94 16.58 1.89 7.69
CA VAL A 94 16.33 2.90 6.68
C VAL A 94 15.25 2.40 5.73
N MET A 95 15.36 1.15 5.27
CA MET A 95 14.34 0.52 4.45
C MET A 95 13.01 0.36 5.19
N ALA A 96 13.02 -0.03 6.47
CA ALA A 96 11.80 -0.11 7.27
C ALA A 96 11.09 1.25 7.38
N GLN A 97 11.85 2.31 7.62
CA GLN A 97 11.30 3.66 7.68
C GLN A 97 10.79 4.14 6.32
N LEU A 98 11.49 3.80 5.23
CA LEU A 98 11.06 4.11 3.86
C LEU A 98 9.73 3.41 3.53
N ILE A 99 9.58 2.13 3.86
CA ILE A 99 8.34 1.36 3.67
C ILE A 99 7.18 1.97 4.47
N ALA A 100 7.42 2.31 5.75
CA ALA A 100 6.39 2.96 6.58
C ALA A 100 5.98 4.33 6.01
N THR A 101 6.93 5.07 5.43
CA THR A 101 6.70 6.36 4.77
C THR A 101 5.92 6.19 3.48
N PHE A 102 6.30 5.20 2.66
CA PHE A 102 5.61 4.82 1.43
C PHE A 102 4.15 4.45 1.69
N LYS A 103 3.91 3.56 2.68
CA LYS A 103 2.56 3.15 3.10
C LYS A 103 1.66 4.32 3.46
N ARG A 104 2.22 5.26 4.23
CA ARG A 104 1.52 6.50 4.62
C ARG A 104 1.26 7.40 3.41
N TRP A 105 2.25 7.55 2.53
CA TRP A 105 2.14 8.40 1.35
C TRP A 105 1.04 7.91 0.40
N HIS A 106 1.06 6.64 -0.03
CA HIS A 106 0.07 6.18 -1.01
C HIS A 106 -1.34 6.15 -0.40
N THR A 107 -1.46 5.83 0.90
CA THR A 107 -2.75 5.92 1.60
C THR A 107 -3.30 7.36 1.63
N GLY A 108 -2.42 8.35 1.75
CA GLY A 108 -2.79 9.77 1.69
C GLY A 108 -3.27 10.24 0.31
N HIS A 109 -2.97 9.50 -0.76
CA HIS A 109 -3.32 9.82 -2.15
C HIS A 109 -4.43 8.92 -2.71
N LEU A 110 -5.10 8.12 -1.88
CA LEU A 110 -6.07 7.12 -2.35
C LEU A 110 -7.20 7.72 -3.21
N GLU A 111 -7.65 8.94 -2.95
CA GLU A 111 -8.68 9.56 -3.81
C GLU A 111 -8.18 9.84 -5.23
N VAL A 112 -6.90 10.21 -5.38
CA VAL A 112 -6.26 10.42 -6.68
C VAL A 112 -6.05 9.08 -7.39
N PHE A 113 -5.54 8.07 -6.69
CA PHE A 113 -5.43 6.71 -7.25
C PHE A 113 -6.78 6.11 -7.63
N LYS A 114 -7.84 6.39 -6.84
CA LYS A 114 -9.20 5.97 -7.15
C LYS A 114 -9.70 6.60 -8.43
N HIS A 115 -9.45 7.89 -8.63
CA HIS A 115 -9.81 8.56 -9.86
C HIS A 115 -9.02 8.01 -11.06
N ALA A 116 -7.73 7.73 -10.87
CA ALA A 116 -6.90 7.05 -11.86
C ALA A 116 -7.51 5.70 -12.27
N ALA A 117 -7.87 4.85 -11.31
CA ALA A 117 -8.50 3.55 -11.54
C ALA A 117 -9.81 3.66 -12.32
N ILE A 118 -10.66 4.64 -11.96
CA ILE A 118 -11.92 4.89 -12.67
C ILE A 118 -11.67 5.24 -14.14
N CYS A 119 -10.71 6.12 -14.42
CA CYS A 119 -10.43 6.56 -15.78
C CYS A 119 -9.70 5.50 -16.60
N ALA A 120 -8.65 4.89 -16.03
CA ALA A 120 -7.81 3.91 -16.70
C ALA A 120 -8.58 2.66 -17.14
N LEU A 121 -9.55 2.22 -16.34
CA LEU A 121 -10.39 1.06 -16.64
C LEU A 121 -11.74 1.44 -17.27
N ASP A 122 -11.97 2.72 -17.56
CA ASP A 122 -13.22 3.26 -18.10
C ASP A 122 -14.49 2.86 -17.31
N LEU A 123 -14.38 2.83 -15.97
CA LEU A 123 -15.39 2.20 -15.11
C LEU A 123 -16.73 2.92 -15.06
N GLY A 124 -16.75 4.22 -15.33
CA GLY A 124 -17.97 5.01 -15.35
C GLY A 124 -18.85 4.73 -16.56
N ARG A 125 -18.26 4.27 -17.67
CA ARG A 125 -18.98 3.85 -18.89
C ARG A 125 -19.13 2.33 -18.95
N ASN A 126 -18.09 1.60 -18.55
CA ASN A 126 -17.95 0.15 -18.68
C ASN A 126 -17.56 -0.49 -17.33
N PRO A 127 -18.49 -0.56 -16.35
CA PRO A 127 -18.19 -1.08 -15.00
C PRO A 127 -17.73 -2.54 -14.99
N ALA A 128 -18.08 -3.33 -16.02
CA ALA A 128 -17.62 -4.71 -16.17
C ALA A 128 -16.09 -4.84 -16.32
N ASN A 129 -15.40 -3.78 -16.77
CA ASN A 129 -13.94 -3.76 -16.88
C ASN A 129 -13.25 -3.99 -15.53
N LEU A 130 -13.94 -3.75 -14.41
CA LEU A 130 -13.42 -4.03 -13.07
C LEU A 130 -13.14 -5.53 -12.82
N GLU A 131 -13.84 -6.43 -13.50
CA GLU A 131 -13.72 -7.87 -13.25
C GLU A 131 -12.34 -8.42 -13.63
N ASN A 132 -11.73 -7.87 -14.68
CA ASN A 132 -10.46 -8.34 -15.25
C ASN A 132 -9.39 -7.24 -15.33
N GLY A 133 -9.71 -6.02 -14.89
CA GLY A 133 -8.84 -4.85 -14.96
C GLY A 133 -8.05 -4.63 -13.68
N TYR A 134 -6.72 -4.68 -13.79
CA TYR A 134 -5.77 -4.40 -12.73
C TYR A 134 -4.92 -3.19 -13.11
N LEU A 135 -4.46 -2.42 -12.12
CA LEU A 135 -3.43 -1.41 -12.38
C LEU A 135 -2.09 -1.87 -11.83
N PHE A 136 -1.04 -1.65 -12.61
CA PHE A 136 0.33 -1.67 -12.13
C PHE A 136 0.87 -0.24 -12.12
N ILE A 137 1.53 0.16 -11.05
CA ILE A 137 2.11 1.50 -10.91
C ILE A 137 3.51 1.37 -10.33
N GLN A 138 4.50 1.88 -11.04
CA GLN A 138 5.86 2.02 -10.53
C GLN A 138 6.03 3.37 -9.85
N ILE A 139 6.54 3.35 -8.62
CA ILE A 139 6.77 4.53 -7.80
C ILE A 139 8.24 4.57 -7.39
N LYS A 140 8.80 5.78 -7.30
CA LYS A 140 10.15 6.00 -6.77
C LYS A 140 10.14 7.06 -5.67
N PRO A 141 10.98 6.93 -4.63
CA PRO A 141 11.28 8.06 -3.76
C PRO A 141 11.91 9.19 -4.60
N LYS A 142 11.69 10.44 -4.20
CA LYS A 142 12.43 11.58 -4.76
C LYS A 142 13.81 11.69 -4.12
N ASP A 143 14.76 12.28 -4.81
CA ASP A 143 16.16 12.31 -4.37
C ASP A 143 16.33 13.13 -3.07
N ASP A 144 15.52 14.17 -2.90
CA ASP A 144 15.45 15.06 -1.73
C ASP A 144 14.35 14.65 -0.73
N ILE A 145 13.98 13.36 -0.70
CA ILE A 145 12.83 12.85 0.07
C ILE A 145 12.78 13.35 1.51
N ASP A 146 13.91 13.45 2.20
CA ASP A 146 13.98 13.86 3.61
C ASP A 146 13.60 15.33 3.84
N GLN A 147 13.78 16.18 2.83
CA GLN A 147 13.46 17.60 2.86
C GLN A 147 11.99 17.87 2.48
N LEU A 148 11.33 16.88 1.88
CA LEU A 148 9.98 17.04 1.36
C LEU A 148 8.89 16.73 2.40
N PRO A 149 7.76 17.47 2.36
CA PRO A 149 6.59 17.13 3.16
C PRO A 149 6.04 15.76 2.75
N MET A 150 5.38 15.07 3.69
CA MET A 150 4.91 13.67 3.52
C MET A 150 4.23 13.42 2.17
N LYS A 151 3.41 14.35 1.68
CA LYS A 151 2.67 14.18 0.43
C LYS A 151 3.53 14.21 -0.84
N ARG A 152 4.69 14.88 -0.81
CA ARG A 152 5.54 15.08 -2.00
C ARG A 152 6.72 14.12 -2.08
N LYS A 153 6.86 13.19 -1.12
CA LYS A 153 8.04 12.33 -0.93
C LYS A 153 8.32 11.33 -2.07
N PHE A 154 7.30 10.96 -2.86
CA PHE A 154 7.43 9.99 -3.94
C PHE A 154 6.87 10.55 -5.25
N ARG A 155 7.23 9.90 -6.36
CA ARG A 155 6.72 10.20 -7.70
C ARG A 155 6.26 8.95 -8.41
N VAL A 156 5.21 9.08 -9.22
CA VAL A 156 4.79 8.03 -10.16
C VAL A 156 5.72 8.06 -11.36
N VAL A 157 6.27 6.90 -11.71
CA VAL A 157 7.20 6.74 -12.84
C VAL A 157 6.48 6.24 -14.08
N THR A 158 5.66 5.21 -13.91
CA THR A 158 4.85 4.63 -14.97
C THR A 158 3.63 3.95 -14.36
N GLY A 159 2.62 3.72 -15.18
CA GLY A 159 1.51 2.84 -14.86
C GLY A 159 0.97 2.18 -16.12
N ILE A 160 0.41 0.99 -15.96
CA ILE A 160 -0.20 0.24 -17.05
C ILE A 160 -1.44 -0.47 -16.53
N VAL A 161 -2.44 -0.62 -17.41
CA VAL A 161 -3.56 -1.52 -17.20
C VAL A 161 -3.10 -2.93 -17.53
N LEU A 162 -3.44 -3.88 -16.68
CA LEU A 162 -3.12 -5.28 -16.83
C LEU A 162 -4.38 -6.14 -16.81
N THR A 163 -4.32 -7.23 -17.56
CA THR A 163 -5.20 -8.38 -17.35
C THR A 163 -4.78 -9.13 -16.08
N GLU A 164 -5.68 -9.98 -15.57
CA GLU A 164 -5.36 -10.86 -14.43
C GLU A 164 -4.14 -11.74 -14.66
N ALA A 165 -4.03 -12.30 -15.87
CA ALA A 165 -2.92 -13.19 -16.21
C ALA A 165 -1.57 -12.46 -16.18
N GLU A 166 -1.54 -11.20 -16.62
CA GLU A 166 -0.32 -10.37 -16.56
C GLU A 166 -0.02 -9.92 -15.13
N ALA A 167 -1.05 -9.53 -14.37
CA ALA A 167 -0.94 -9.19 -12.96
C ALA A 167 -0.38 -10.36 -12.13
N GLY A 168 -0.85 -11.58 -12.42
CA GLY A 168 -0.33 -12.84 -11.84
C GLY A 168 1.16 -13.02 -12.11
N LYS A 169 1.56 -12.98 -13.38
CA LYS A 169 2.98 -13.10 -13.76
C LYS A 169 3.87 -12.07 -13.07
N ILE A 170 3.40 -10.84 -12.91
CA ILE A 170 4.16 -9.79 -12.20
C ILE A 170 4.28 -10.13 -10.72
N LEU A 171 3.19 -10.49 -10.07
CA LEU A 171 3.17 -10.77 -8.64
C LEU A 171 3.99 -12.02 -8.30
N ASP A 172 3.94 -13.05 -9.13
CA ASP A 172 4.68 -14.30 -8.92
C ASP A 172 6.20 -14.09 -8.92
N ARG A 173 6.71 -13.04 -9.59
CA ARG A 173 8.14 -12.65 -9.50
C ARG A 173 8.56 -12.20 -8.10
N PHE A 174 7.60 -11.79 -7.26
CA PHE A 174 7.86 -11.29 -5.91
C PHE A 174 7.45 -12.28 -4.81
N VAL A 175 6.43 -13.11 -5.05
CA VAL A 175 5.86 -14.02 -4.03
C VAL A 175 5.90 -15.50 -4.42
N GLY A 176 6.52 -15.86 -5.55
CA GLY A 176 6.41 -17.20 -6.14
C GLY A 176 4.97 -17.50 -6.54
N ASP A 177 4.54 -18.77 -6.51
CA ASP A 177 3.17 -19.18 -6.88
C ASP A 177 2.06 -18.72 -5.90
N GLY A 178 2.36 -17.72 -5.05
CA GLY A 178 1.47 -17.12 -4.05
C GLY A 178 0.66 -15.93 -4.54
N GLY A 179 0.77 -15.50 -5.80
CA GLY A 179 0.06 -14.33 -6.33
C GLY A 179 -1.45 -14.54 -6.45
N LYS A 180 -1.88 -15.69 -6.98
CA LYS A 180 -3.31 -15.98 -7.25
C LYS A 180 -4.21 -15.84 -6.01
N PRO A 181 -3.87 -16.38 -4.82
CA PRO A 181 -4.73 -16.22 -3.63
C PRO A 181 -4.93 -14.76 -3.19
N ILE A 182 -4.01 -13.85 -3.54
CA ILE A 182 -4.13 -12.42 -3.21
C ILE A 182 -5.23 -11.76 -4.09
N PHE A 183 -5.32 -12.16 -5.36
CA PHE A 183 -6.38 -11.68 -6.24
C PHE A 183 -7.73 -12.30 -5.91
N ASP A 184 -7.78 -13.61 -5.64
CA ASP A 184 -9.02 -14.29 -5.22
C ASP A 184 -9.64 -13.59 -3.98
N SER A 185 -8.80 -13.24 -3.00
CA SER A 185 -9.19 -12.46 -1.82
C SER A 185 -9.80 -11.09 -2.17
N SER A 186 -9.18 -10.38 -3.10
CA SER A 186 -9.64 -9.05 -3.52
C SER A 186 -10.97 -9.11 -4.28
N LYS A 187 -11.17 -10.15 -5.09
CA LYS A 187 -12.43 -10.39 -5.81
C LYS A 187 -13.59 -10.64 -4.85
N GLU A 188 -13.39 -11.47 -3.84
CA GLU A 188 -14.44 -11.83 -2.87
C GLU A 188 -14.87 -10.62 -2.02
N GLU A 189 -13.91 -9.79 -1.60
CA GLU A 189 -14.21 -8.51 -0.95
C GLU A 189 -14.92 -7.53 -1.91
N SER A 190 -14.55 -7.52 -3.19
CA SER A 190 -15.21 -6.73 -4.25
C SER A 190 -16.66 -7.15 -4.41
N GLU A 191 -16.95 -8.44 -4.48
CA GLU A 191 -18.31 -8.98 -4.57
C GLU A 191 -19.15 -8.67 -3.34
N PHE A 192 -18.56 -8.74 -2.14
CA PHE A 192 -19.23 -8.32 -0.92
C PHE A 192 -19.65 -6.84 -0.96
N LEU A 193 -18.78 -5.96 -1.47
CA LEU A 193 -19.09 -4.53 -1.62
C LEU A 193 -20.10 -4.25 -2.72
N LYS A 194 -20.06 -5.00 -3.84
CA LYS A 194 -21.07 -4.93 -4.90
C LYS A 194 -22.46 -5.26 -4.38
N LYS A 195 -22.59 -6.30 -3.55
CA LYS A 195 -23.86 -6.67 -2.87
C LYS A 195 -24.38 -5.58 -1.93
N LYS A 196 -23.52 -4.65 -1.49
CA LYS A 196 -23.89 -3.47 -0.68
C LYS A 196 -24.16 -2.21 -1.52
N GLY A 197 -24.20 -2.32 -2.85
CA GLY A 197 -24.44 -1.20 -3.76
C GLY A 197 -23.20 -0.39 -4.15
N GLY A 198 -22.00 -0.81 -3.72
CA GLY A 198 -20.75 -0.26 -4.23
C GLY A 198 -20.42 -0.79 -5.64
N LEU A 199 -19.49 -0.15 -6.34
CA LEU A 199 -18.99 -0.68 -7.61
C LEU A 199 -18.04 -1.89 -7.41
N GLY A 200 -17.35 -1.94 -6.27
CA GLY A 200 -16.41 -3.00 -5.90
C GLY A 200 -15.04 -2.44 -5.51
N ILE A 201 -14.01 -3.26 -5.70
CA ILE A 201 -12.60 -2.94 -5.41
C ILE A 201 -11.80 -3.05 -6.70
N CYS A 202 -11.04 -2.00 -7.02
CA CYS A 202 -9.95 -2.07 -7.99
C CYS A 202 -8.65 -2.47 -7.27
N THR A 203 -7.98 -3.50 -7.79
CA THR A 203 -6.70 -3.95 -7.25
C THR A 203 -5.56 -3.25 -7.98
N VAL A 204 -4.69 -2.58 -7.21
CA VAL A 204 -3.52 -1.86 -7.73
C VAL A 204 -2.25 -2.49 -7.18
N ILE A 205 -1.36 -2.92 -8.06
CA ILE A 205 -0.03 -3.41 -7.73
C ILE A 205 0.93 -2.24 -7.82
N MET A 206 1.49 -1.84 -6.68
CA MET A 206 2.49 -0.79 -6.60
C MET A 206 3.88 -1.39 -6.40
N ILE A 207 4.84 -0.99 -7.23
CA ILE A 207 6.25 -1.38 -7.07
C ILE A 207 7.08 -0.16 -6.71
N MET A 208 7.83 -0.26 -5.62
CA MET A 208 8.81 0.72 -5.19
C MET A 208 10.15 0.04 -4.97
N GLN A 209 11.11 0.27 -5.88
CA GLN A 209 12.40 -0.45 -5.88
C GLN A 209 12.16 -1.97 -5.91
N ASN A 210 12.61 -2.70 -4.88
CA ASN A 210 12.39 -4.15 -4.73
C ASN A 210 11.17 -4.49 -3.85
N LEU A 211 10.44 -3.47 -3.38
CA LEU A 211 9.20 -3.64 -2.64
C LEU A 211 8.02 -3.72 -3.60
N TRP A 212 7.09 -4.62 -3.29
CA TRP A 212 5.77 -4.65 -3.89
C TRP A 212 4.70 -4.43 -2.83
N GLU A 213 3.58 -3.83 -3.23
CA GLU A 213 2.41 -3.63 -2.39
C GLU A 213 1.15 -3.80 -3.22
N VAL A 214 0.18 -4.57 -2.70
CA VAL A 214 -1.16 -4.67 -3.27
C VAL A 214 -2.08 -3.73 -2.50
N VAL A 215 -2.55 -2.70 -3.19
CA VAL A 215 -3.46 -1.67 -2.69
C VAL A 215 -4.87 -1.95 -3.18
N LYS A 216 -5.84 -1.91 -2.27
CA LYS A 216 -7.26 -2.21 -2.56
C LYS A 216 -8.04 -0.92 -2.60
N ILE A 217 -8.34 -0.44 -3.80
CA ILE A 217 -9.09 0.80 -3.98
C ILE A 217 -10.58 0.50 -3.97
N ILE A 218 -11.25 0.88 -2.88
CA ILE A 218 -12.70 0.83 -2.78
C ILE A 218 -13.28 1.90 -3.71
N LEU A 219 -14.07 1.46 -4.68
CA LEU A 219 -14.67 2.34 -5.67
C LEU A 219 -16.00 2.93 -5.16
N PRO A 220 -16.39 4.12 -5.64
CA PRO A 220 -17.68 4.72 -5.31
C PRO A 220 -18.87 3.87 -5.81
N THR A 221 -20.08 4.37 -5.60
CA THR A 221 -21.26 3.77 -6.26
C THR A 221 -21.12 3.85 -7.79
N PRO A 222 -21.83 3.00 -8.56
CA PRO A 222 -21.82 3.10 -10.03
C PRO A 222 -22.17 4.51 -10.52
N ARG A 223 -23.21 5.13 -9.95
CA ARG A 223 -23.62 6.51 -10.29
C ARG A 223 -22.51 7.53 -10.04
N ASP A 224 -21.91 7.50 -8.86
CA ASP A 224 -20.83 8.45 -8.51
C ASP A 224 -19.58 8.22 -9.36
N THR A 225 -19.31 6.97 -9.73
CA THR A 225 -18.21 6.59 -10.62
C THR A 225 -18.42 7.19 -12.01
N THR A 226 -19.62 7.03 -12.58
CA THR A 226 -20.00 7.67 -13.85
C THR A 226 -19.85 9.18 -13.79
N LEU A 227 -20.40 9.84 -12.76
CA LEU A 227 -20.32 11.29 -12.61
C LEU A 227 -18.87 11.79 -12.49
N ARG A 228 -18.04 11.11 -11.68
CA ARG A 228 -16.62 11.47 -11.52
C ARG A 228 -15.86 11.38 -12.83
N GLN A 229 -16.06 10.30 -13.58
CA GLN A 229 -15.39 10.14 -14.87
C GLN A 229 -15.89 11.15 -15.91
N MET A 230 -17.20 11.43 -15.94
CA MET A 230 -17.77 12.43 -16.85
C MET A 230 -17.23 13.84 -16.60
N LEU A 231 -17.05 14.22 -15.34
CA LEU A 231 -16.54 15.55 -14.96
C LEU A 231 -15.06 15.74 -15.26
N ASN A 232 -14.27 14.66 -15.15
CA ASN A 232 -12.83 14.68 -15.39
C ASN A 232 -12.37 13.31 -15.87
N ASN A 233 -12.30 13.10 -17.18
CA ASN A 233 -11.84 11.83 -17.73
C ASN A 233 -10.39 11.94 -18.16
N TRP A 234 -9.49 11.23 -17.49
CA TRP A 234 -8.07 11.22 -17.88
C TRP A 234 -7.78 10.33 -19.09
N GLY A 235 -8.69 9.41 -19.46
CA GLY A 235 -8.53 8.54 -20.62
C GLY A 235 -7.20 7.78 -20.63
N ASP A 236 -6.58 7.68 -21.81
CA ASP A 236 -5.33 6.97 -22.02
C ASP A 236 -4.13 7.65 -21.32
N ASP A 237 -4.23 8.95 -21.05
CA ASP A 237 -3.20 9.76 -20.38
C ASP A 237 -3.28 9.70 -18.85
N TRP A 238 -4.05 8.76 -18.29
CA TRP A 238 -4.29 8.64 -16.84
C TRP A 238 -3.02 8.60 -15.99
N VAL A 239 -1.92 8.01 -16.47
CA VAL A 239 -0.64 7.97 -15.75
C VAL A 239 -0.02 9.35 -15.63
N TRP A 240 -0.07 10.12 -16.72
CA TRP A 240 0.47 11.47 -16.72
C TRP A 240 -0.31 12.35 -15.76
N HIS A 241 -1.64 12.30 -15.82
CA HIS A 241 -2.52 13.02 -14.90
C HIS A 241 -2.36 12.56 -13.45
N LEU A 242 -2.21 11.26 -13.21
CA LEU A 242 -1.92 10.72 -11.88
C LEU A 242 -0.59 11.27 -11.35
N SER A 243 0.47 11.26 -12.17
CA SER A 243 1.79 11.77 -11.79
C SER A 243 1.74 13.25 -11.43
N ALA A 244 1.05 14.07 -12.24
CA ALA A 244 0.85 15.48 -11.93
C ALA A 244 0.01 15.68 -10.65
N ALA A 245 -1.05 14.90 -10.47
CA ALA A 245 -1.95 15.03 -9.33
C ALA A 245 -1.30 14.65 -7.99
N VAL A 246 -0.44 13.63 -7.93
CA VAL A 246 0.28 13.29 -6.69
C VAL A 246 1.30 14.34 -6.28
N ASP A 247 1.73 15.21 -7.19
CA ASP A 247 2.71 16.27 -6.91
C ASP A 247 2.10 17.55 -6.34
N VAL A 248 0.79 17.76 -6.53
CA VAL A 248 0.09 19.00 -6.16
C VAL A 248 -0.85 18.85 -4.95
N VAL A 249 -1.28 17.63 -4.61
CA VAL A 249 -2.25 17.34 -3.53
C VAL A 249 -1.58 17.08 -2.20
#